data_AF-A0A924P309-F1
#
_entry.id   AF-A0A924P309-F1
#
_cell.length_a   1.000
_cell.length_b   1.000
_cell.length_c   1.000
_cell.angle_alpha   90.00
_cell.angle_beta   90.00
_cell.angle_gamma   90.00
#
_symmetry.space_group_name_H-M   'P 1'
#
loop_
_entity.id
_entity.type
_entity.pdbx_description
1 polymer ?
#
loop_
_entity_poly.entity_id
_entity_poly.type
_entity_poly.pdbx_seq_one_letter_code
_entity_poly.pdbx_strand_id
1 'polypeptide(L)'
;KILFIGIIICCQALSSKSQTGNVGIGTTAPKARLHVTNSNVVFSAADPLLAVPGNTPVSGAGARMMWYPGKAAFRTGFIDGVQWDKNNVGFYSFASGYYTTDNNLYSIALGRNTLASGTSAISLGYFTIASGCDSTALGAYSQATANEATAMNSNTIASGFAATSM
;
A
#
# COMPACT_ATOMS: atom_id res chain seq x y z
N LYS A 1 -32.17 -18.47 -45.27
CA LYS A 1 -32.90 -18.08 -44.04
C LYS A 1 -32.02 -18.45 -42.84
N ILE A 2 -31.13 -17.54 -42.43
CA ILE A 2 -30.30 -17.70 -41.24
C ILE A 2 -30.78 -16.61 -40.28
N LEU A 3 -31.35 -17.03 -39.15
CA LEU A 3 -31.91 -16.17 -38.12
C LEU A 3 -30.74 -15.65 -37.28
N PHE A 4 -30.40 -14.37 -37.42
CA PHE A 4 -29.57 -13.67 -36.44
C PHE A 4 -30.44 -13.47 -35.19
N ILE A 5 -30.17 -14.24 -34.15
CA ILE A 5 -30.67 -13.97 -32.80
C ILE A 5 -29.93 -12.72 -32.31
N GLY A 6 -30.52 -11.57 -32.61
CA GLY A 6 -30.09 -10.28 -32.12
C GLY A 6 -30.26 -10.23 -30.61
N ILE A 7 -29.14 -10.34 -29.89
CA ILE A 7 -29.03 -9.76 -28.55
C ILE A 7 -29.26 -8.26 -28.73
N ILE A 8 -30.49 -7.84 -28.43
CA ILE A 8 -30.89 -6.45 -28.26
C ILE A 8 -30.17 -5.97 -26.99
N ILE A 9 -28.90 -5.59 -27.12
CA ILE A 9 -28.34 -4.56 -26.24
C ILE A 9 -28.87 -3.27 -26.83
N CYS A 10 -29.95 -2.78 -26.22
CA CYS A 10 -30.48 -1.46 -26.45
C CYS A 10 -29.31 -0.46 -26.39
N CYS A 11 -28.98 0.11 -27.55
CA CYS A 11 -28.08 1.23 -27.72
C CYS A 11 -28.74 2.46 -27.08
N GLN A 12 -28.74 2.50 -25.74
CA GLN A 12 -28.83 3.74 -24.99
C GLN A 12 -27.43 4.34 -25.08
N ALA A 13 -27.33 5.57 -25.55
CA ALA A 13 -26.10 6.33 -25.64
C ALA A 13 -25.18 6.05 -24.44
N LEU A 14 -23.94 5.64 -24.70
CA LEU A 14 -22.88 5.62 -23.69
C LEU A 14 -22.46 7.07 -23.40
N SER A 15 -23.43 7.88 -22.96
CA SER A 15 -23.17 9.13 -22.27
C SER A 15 -22.38 8.74 -21.03
N SER A 16 -21.26 9.41 -20.80
CA SER A 16 -20.48 9.37 -19.57
C SER A 16 -21.33 9.91 -18.42
N LYS A 17 -22.38 9.18 -18.07
CA LYS A 17 -23.17 9.40 -16.87
C LYS A 17 -22.17 9.24 -15.74
N SER A 18 -21.83 10.35 -15.10
CA SER A 18 -21.06 10.33 -13.86
C SER A 18 -21.69 9.27 -12.97
N GLN A 19 -21.02 8.13 -12.80
CA GLN A 19 -21.50 7.03 -11.98
C GLN A 19 -21.35 7.48 -10.52
N THR A 20 -22.23 8.38 -10.09
CA THR A 20 -22.39 8.78 -8.69
C THR A 20 -23.04 7.67 -7.86
N GLY A 21 -23.56 6.63 -8.52
CA GLY A 21 -24.11 5.44 -7.89
C GLY A 21 -23.05 4.43 -7.41
N ASN A 22 -23.50 3.51 -6.57
CA ASN A 22 -22.72 2.36 -6.11
C ASN A 22 -22.75 1.23 -7.17
N VAL A 23 -21.62 0.55 -7.34
CA VAL A 23 -21.47 -0.63 -8.21
C VAL A 23 -21.53 -1.89 -7.35
N GLY A 24 -22.52 -2.75 -7.63
CA GLY A 24 -22.66 -4.08 -7.02
C GLY A 24 -22.26 -5.19 -7.99
N ILE A 25 -21.47 -6.15 -7.53
CA ILE A 25 -21.19 -7.42 -8.24
C ILE A 25 -21.75 -8.55 -7.38
N GLY A 26 -22.81 -9.21 -7.88
CA GLY A 26 -23.54 -10.24 -7.12
C GLY A 26 -24.64 -9.70 -6.18
N THR A 27 -24.90 -8.39 -6.19
CA THR A 27 -25.96 -7.76 -5.37
C THR A 27 -26.59 -6.56 -6.09
N THR A 28 -27.89 -6.33 -5.85
CA THR A 28 -28.63 -5.14 -6.30
C THR A 28 -28.73 -4.04 -5.24
N ALA A 29 -28.29 -4.31 -4.01
CA ALA A 29 -28.28 -3.36 -2.90
C ALA A 29 -26.84 -3.12 -2.38
N PRO A 30 -25.96 -2.51 -3.19
CA PRO A 30 -24.57 -2.27 -2.81
C PRO A 30 -24.43 -1.27 -1.65
N LYS A 31 -23.68 -1.67 -0.60
CA LYS A 31 -23.47 -0.89 0.64
C LYS A 31 -22.27 0.06 0.61
N ALA A 32 -21.48 0.02 -0.46
CA ALA A 32 -20.34 0.88 -0.70
C ALA A 32 -20.26 1.18 -2.21
N ARG A 33 -19.42 2.13 -2.62
CA ARG A 33 -19.25 2.47 -4.04
C ARG A 33 -18.86 1.28 -4.90
N LEU A 34 -18.14 0.32 -4.33
CA LEU A 34 -17.93 -1.01 -4.89
C LEU A 34 -18.28 -2.04 -3.82
N HIS A 35 -19.24 -2.93 -4.12
CA HIS A 35 -19.64 -4.03 -3.24
C HIS A 35 -19.67 -5.34 -4.03
N VAL A 36 -18.83 -6.29 -3.65
CA VAL A 36 -18.79 -7.65 -4.25
C VAL A 36 -19.25 -8.64 -3.19
N THR A 37 -20.24 -9.50 -3.52
CA THR A 37 -20.77 -10.51 -2.60
C THR A 37 -20.57 -11.92 -3.13
N ASN A 38 -20.24 -12.87 -2.24
CA ASN A 38 -20.12 -14.30 -2.54
C ASN A 38 -19.20 -14.64 -3.74
N SER A 39 -18.10 -13.91 -3.89
CA SER A 39 -17.18 -14.07 -5.01
C SER A 39 -15.74 -13.68 -4.64
N ASN A 40 -14.79 -14.04 -5.50
CA ASN A 40 -13.38 -13.70 -5.36
C ASN A 40 -13.08 -12.34 -6.02
N VAL A 41 -12.16 -11.56 -5.44
CA VAL A 41 -11.63 -10.32 -6.03
C VAL A 41 -10.12 -10.47 -6.21
N VAL A 42 -9.63 -10.20 -7.42
CA VAL A 42 -8.20 -10.30 -7.75
C VAL A 42 -7.70 -8.94 -8.25
N PHE A 43 -6.61 -8.46 -7.65
CA PHE A 43 -5.83 -7.33 -8.14
C PHE A 43 -4.47 -7.85 -8.57
N SER A 44 -4.14 -7.74 -9.86
CA SER A 44 -2.89 -8.27 -10.42
C SER A 44 -2.02 -7.17 -11.02
N ALA A 45 -0.74 -7.50 -11.22
CA ALA A 45 0.24 -6.70 -11.94
C ALA A 45 0.90 -7.59 -13.01
N ALA A 46 1.60 -6.96 -13.97
CA ALA A 46 2.36 -7.69 -14.98
C ALA A 46 3.62 -8.36 -14.37
N ASP A 47 4.05 -9.46 -14.99
CA ASP A 47 5.26 -10.21 -14.65
C ASP A 47 6.19 -10.27 -15.89
N PRO A 48 7.48 -9.83 -15.81
CA PRO A 48 8.14 -9.26 -14.64
C PRO A 48 7.65 -7.85 -14.29
N LEU A 49 7.82 -7.45 -13.03
CA LEU A 49 7.65 -6.04 -12.64
C LEU A 49 8.61 -5.16 -13.45
N LEU A 50 8.13 -4.00 -13.89
CA LEU A 50 8.94 -3.07 -14.66
C LEU A 50 10.08 -2.52 -13.80
N ALA A 51 11.30 -2.52 -14.34
CA ALA A 51 12.46 -1.90 -13.71
C ALA A 51 12.23 -0.40 -13.42
N VAL A 52 11.42 0.26 -14.26
CA VAL A 52 10.97 1.65 -14.07
C VAL A 52 9.44 1.65 -13.96
N PRO A 53 8.88 1.59 -12.75
CA PRO A 53 7.42 1.59 -12.59
C PRO A 53 6.82 2.95 -12.94
N GLY A 54 5.58 2.95 -13.44
CA GLY A 54 4.78 4.17 -13.65
C GLY A 54 4.42 4.87 -12.34
N ASN A 55 3.72 6.00 -12.38
CA ASN A 55 3.29 6.70 -11.16
C ASN A 55 2.31 5.86 -10.32
N THR A 56 2.15 6.22 -9.05
CA THR A 56 1.15 5.61 -8.17
C THR A 56 -0.27 5.94 -8.66
N PRO A 57 -1.28 5.08 -8.42
CA PRO A 57 -2.65 5.36 -8.84
C PRO A 57 -3.21 6.70 -8.36
N VAL A 58 -2.79 7.14 -7.17
CA VAL A 58 -3.12 8.45 -6.59
C VAL A 58 -1.88 9.00 -5.88
N SER A 59 -1.51 10.25 -6.15
CA SER A 59 -0.39 10.96 -5.50
C SER A 59 -0.88 12.02 -4.50
N GLY A 60 0.00 12.48 -3.62
CA GLY A 60 -0.28 13.54 -2.63
C GLY A 60 -1.14 13.10 -1.45
N ALA A 61 -1.56 14.07 -0.62
CA ALA A 61 -2.24 13.85 0.65
C ALA A 61 -3.65 13.23 0.51
N GLY A 62 -4.11 12.51 1.55
CA GLY A 62 -5.48 12.00 1.69
C GLY A 62 -5.57 10.54 2.11
N ALA A 63 -6.74 10.16 2.65
CA ALA A 63 -7.06 8.79 3.01
C ALA A 63 -7.23 7.90 1.77
N ARG A 64 -6.59 6.74 1.74
CA ARG A 64 -6.79 5.75 0.67
C ARG A 64 -6.43 4.35 1.13
N MET A 65 -7.07 3.37 0.49
CA MET A 65 -6.53 2.02 0.31
C MET A 65 -6.07 1.93 -1.14
N MET A 66 -4.80 1.59 -1.37
CA MET A 66 -4.18 1.65 -2.69
C MET A 66 -3.27 0.44 -2.90
N TRP A 67 -3.59 -0.34 -3.92
CA TRP A 67 -2.68 -1.31 -4.54
C TRP A 67 -1.87 -0.60 -5.62
N TYR A 68 -0.54 -0.61 -5.51
CA TYR A 68 0.37 -0.05 -6.50
C TYR A 68 1.02 -1.17 -7.31
N PRO A 69 0.45 -1.52 -8.49
CA PRO A 69 0.85 -2.71 -9.23
C PRO A 69 2.29 -2.66 -9.74
N GLY A 70 2.80 -1.47 -10.12
CA GLY A 70 4.16 -1.32 -10.63
C GLY A 70 5.26 -1.71 -9.63
N LYS A 71 4.93 -1.72 -8.33
CA LYS A 71 5.86 -2.13 -7.27
C LYS A 71 5.32 -3.29 -6.43
N ALA A 72 4.19 -3.89 -6.80
CA ALA A 72 3.47 -4.88 -5.99
C ALA A 72 3.32 -4.44 -4.51
N ALA A 73 3.00 -3.16 -4.30
CA ALA A 73 3.02 -2.54 -2.97
C ALA A 73 1.59 -2.21 -2.52
N PHE A 74 1.30 -2.41 -1.24
CA PHE A 74 -0.02 -2.10 -0.68
C PHE A 74 0.07 -0.98 0.37
N ARG A 75 -0.89 -0.06 0.30
CA ARG A 75 -0.97 1.13 1.15
C ARG A 75 -2.38 1.29 1.70
N THR A 76 -2.54 1.53 3.00
CA THR A 76 -3.87 1.80 3.58
C THR A 76 -3.80 2.77 4.76
N GLY A 77 -4.71 3.74 4.83
CA GLY A 77 -4.69 4.77 5.87
C GLY A 77 -4.62 6.18 5.30
N PHE A 78 -3.92 7.09 5.97
CA PHE A 78 -3.90 8.52 5.66
C PHE A 78 -2.46 9.06 5.60
N ILE A 79 -2.20 9.87 4.59
CA ILE A 79 -0.96 10.63 4.45
C ILE A 79 -1.29 12.11 4.25
N ASP A 80 -0.49 13.02 4.79
CA ASP A 80 -0.65 14.48 4.65
C ASP A 80 0.31 15.11 3.63
N GLY A 81 1.07 14.29 2.89
CA GLY A 81 2.03 14.73 1.90
C GLY A 81 2.25 13.69 0.80
N VAL A 82 3.52 13.38 0.52
CA VAL A 82 3.97 12.56 -0.62
C VAL A 82 4.48 11.17 -0.22
N GLN A 83 4.19 10.72 1.01
CA GLN A 83 4.74 9.49 1.60
C GLN A 83 4.41 8.24 0.78
N TRP A 84 3.32 8.24 0.01
CA TRP A 84 2.94 7.14 -0.90
C TRP A 84 3.02 7.53 -2.38
N ASP A 85 3.81 8.53 -2.72
CA ASP A 85 4.17 8.81 -4.11
C ASP A 85 5.25 7.82 -4.59
N LYS A 86 5.37 7.67 -5.91
CA LYS A 86 6.25 6.69 -6.57
C LYS A 86 7.63 6.51 -5.91
N ASN A 87 8.29 7.61 -5.53
CA ASN A 87 9.65 7.57 -4.98
C ASN A 87 9.72 7.14 -3.51
N ASN A 88 8.61 7.22 -2.78
CA ASN A 88 8.51 6.88 -1.36
C ASN A 88 7.83 5.52 -1.11
N VAL A 89 7.63 4.73 -2.17
CA VAL A 89 7.07 3.38 -2.11
C VAL A 89 8.13 2.37 -2.54
N GLY A 90 8.43 1.40 -1.69
CA GLY A 90 9.34 0.30 -1.99
C GLY A 90 8.70 -0.81 -2.82
N PHE A 91 9.51 -1.64 -3.48
CA PHE A 91 9.00 -2.85 -4.13
C PHE A 91 8.58 -3.89 -3.08
N TYR A 92 7.46 -4.56 -3.32
CA TYR A 92 6.89 -5.62 -2.46
C TYR A 92 6.63 -5.17 -1.01
N SER A 93 6.41 -3.87 -0.82
CA SER A 93 6.35 -3.23 0.49
C SER A 93 4.92 -3.08 1.01
N PHE A 94 4.74 -2.99 2.32
CA PHE A 94 3.44 -2.85 2.98
C PHE A 94 3.44 -1.72 4.01
N ALA A 95 2.62 -0.70 3.77
CA ALA A 95 2.47 0.41 4.72
C ALA A 95 1.01 0.64 5.13
N SER A 96 0.80 0.86 6.43
CA SER A 96 -0.52 1.12 7.00
C SER A 96 -0.49 2.11 8.15
N GLY A 97 -1.44 3.05 8.16
CA GLY A 97 -1.64 4.00 9.26
C GLY A 97 -1.56 5.47 8.85
N TYR A 98 -1.00 6.33 9.71
CA TYR A 98 -0.90 7.77 9.51
C TYR A 98 0.55 8.18 9.27
N TYR A 99 0.86 8.85 8.15
CA TYR A 99 2.23 9.34 7.88
C TYR A 99 3.26 8.19 7.91
N THR A 100 3.02 7.11 7.17
CA THR A 100 3.98 5.99 7.07
C THR A 100 4.75 6.10 5.78
N THR A 101 6.09 6.04 5.85
CA THR A 101 6.97 6.00 4.68
C THR A 101 7.67 4.64 4.64
N ASP A 102 7.53 3.96 3.51
CA ASP A 102 8.06 2.62 3.29
C ASP A 102 8.62 2.58 1.87
N ASN A 103 9.89 2.95 1.74
CA ASN A 103 10.50 3.33 0.47
C ASN A 103 11.57 2.35 -0.03
N ASN A 104 11.70 1.17 0.60
CA ASN A 104 12.70 0.17 0.24
C ASN A 104 12.10 -1.23 -0.04
N LEU A 105 12.90 -2.14 -0.56
CA LEU A 105 12.44 -3.46 -0.99
C LEU A 105 12.04 -4.30 0.23
N TYR A 106 10.91 -5.00 0.13
CA TYR A 106 10.42 -5.98 1.11
C TYR A 106 10.14 -5.42 2.52
N SER A 107 10.14 -4.10 2.70
CA SER A 107 9.95 -3.48 4.01
C SER A 107 8.48 -3.33 4.41
N ILE A 108 8.27 -3.06 5.70
CA ILE A 108 6.97 -2.91 6.34
C ILE A 108 6.98 -1.67 7.24
N ALA A 109 6.05 -0.73 7.04
CA ALA A 109 5.88 0.44 7.91
C ALA A 109 4.44 0.57 8.45
N LEU A 110 4.27 0.45 9.76
CA LEU A 110 2.95 0.36 10.39
C LEU A 110 2.80 1.29 11.60
N GLY A 111 1.74 2.09 11.62
CA GLY A 111 1.39 2.95 12.74
C GLY A 111 1.39 4.43 12.38
N ARG A 112 2.01 5.27 13.21
CA ARG A 112 1.99 6.73 13.06
C ARG A 112 3.39 7.30 12.95
N ASN A 113 3.69 8.06 11.89
CA ASN A 113 5.03 8.63 11.65
C ASN A 113 6.13 7.57 11.60
N THR A 114 5.91 6.46 10.89
CA THR A 114 6.91 5.39 10.78
C THR A 114 7.73 5.52 9.49
N LEU A 115 9.01 5.18 9.57
CA LEU A 115 9.93 5.10 8.44
C LEU A 115 10.58 3.73 8.39
N ALA A 116 10.31 2.97 7.32
CA ALA A 116 11.07 1.78 6.96
C ALA A 116 11.84 2.09 5.67
N SER A 117 13.16 2.29 5.80
CA SER A 117 14.02 2.71 4.68
C SER A 117 15.20 1.77 4.44
N GLY A 118 15.38 0.75 5.27
CA GLY A 118 16.28 -0.37 4.98
C GLY A 118 15.59 -1.46 4.15
N THR A 119 16.35 -2.19 3.35
CA THR A 119 15.85 -3.41 2.69
C THR A 119 15.37 -4.40 3.75
N SER A 120 14.20 -5.02 3.54
CA SER A 120 13.55 -5.95 4.49
C SER A 120 13.31 -5.37 5.89
N ALA A 121 13.36 -4.06 6.06
CA ALA A 121 13.23 -3.43 7.37
C ALA A 121 11.77 -3.42 7.86
N ILE A 122 11.58 -3.55 9.18
CA ILE A 122 10.27 -3.50 9.83
C ILE A 122 10.23 -2.31 10.78
N SER A 123 9.30 -1.38 10.56
CA SER A 123 9.09 -0.19 11.40
C SER A 123 7.64 -0.16 11.90
N LEU A 124 7.43 -0.44 13.18
CA LEU A 124 6.11 -0.60 13.79
C LEU A 124 5.96 0.24 15.06
N GLY A 125 5.06 1.23 15.04
CA GLY A 125 4.71 2.01 16.22
C GLY A 125 4.45 3.49 15.95
N TYR A 126 4.91 4.33 16.87
CA TYR A 126 4.81 5.79 16.79
C TYR A 126 6.22 6.39 16.67
N PHE A 127 6.51 7.13 15.60
CA PHE A 127 7.85 7.71 15.37
C PHE A 127 8.98 6.66 15.33
N THR A 128 8.75 5.52 14.67
CA THR A 128 9.78 4.46 14.54
C THR A 128 10.61 4.64 13.28
N ILE A 129 11.90 4.28 13.36
CA ILE A 129 12.83 4.32 12.23
C ILE A 129 13.57 2.99 12.14
N ALA A 130 13.36 2.25 11.05
CA ALA A 130 14.13 1.08 10.69
C ALA A 130 14.88 1.37 9.38
N SER A 131 16.16 1.75 9.49
CA SER A 131 16.96 2.23 8.35
C SER A 131 18.12 1.32 7.97
N GLY A 132 18.46 0.34 8.81
CA GLY A 132 19.43 -0.70 8.46
C GLY A 132 18.80 -1.79 7.59
N CYS A 133 19.62 -2.46 6.78
CA CYS A 133 19.21 -3.68 6.08
C CYS A 133 18.79 -4.74 7.12
N ASP A 134 17.67 -5.41 6.91
CA ASP A 134 17.11 -6.44 7.80
C ASP A 134 16.88 -5.93 9.26
N SER A 135 16.75 -4.62 9.44
CA SER A 135 16.55 -4.02 10.76
C SER A 135 15.09 -4.05 11.22
N THR A 136 14.87 -4.10 12.53
CA THR A 136 13.53 -4.08 13.14
C THR A 136 13.45 -3.00 14.22
N ALA A 137 12.55 -2.03 14.04
CA ALA A 137 12.20 -1.01 15.02
C ALA A 137 10.74 -1.18 15.47
N LEU A 138 10.53 -1.49 16.74
CA LEU A 138 9.21 -1.73 17.34
C LEU A 138 9.01 -0.87 18.59
N GLY A 139 7.89 -0.15 18.72
CA GLY A 139 7.58 0.65 19.91
C GLY A 139 7.86 2.14 19.74
N ALA A 140 7.30 2.99 20.60
CA ALA A 140 7.32 4.43 20.36
C ALA A 140 8.74 5.02 20.40
N TYR A 141 9.15 5.73 19.34
CA TYR A 141 10.47 6.35 19.19
C TYR A 141 11.66 5.38 19.08
N SER A 142 11.42 4.10 18.78
CA SER A 142 12.52 3.15 18.58
C SER A 142 13.22 3.34 17.23
N GLN A 143 14.54 3.13 17.22
CA GLN A 143 15.40 3.36 16.07
C GLN A 143 16.39 2.20 15.89
N ALA A 144 16.21 1.43 14.82
CA ALA A 144 17.17 0.40 14.40
C ALA A 144 17.91 0.90 13.15
N THR A 145 19.10 1.47 13.36
CA THR A 145 19.81 2.23 12.32
C THR A 145 20.94 1.48 11.64
N ALA A 146 21.43 0.41 12.27
CA ALA A 146 22.45 -0.47 11.70
C ALA A 146 21.83 -1.72 11.05
N ASN A 147 22.58 -2.37 10.17
CA ASN A 147 22.16 -3.63 9.55
C ASN A 147 21.95 -4.72 10.60
N GLU A 148 20.91 -5.52 10.42
CA GLU A 148 20.47 -6.61 11.31
C GLU A 148 20.14 -6.14 12.74
N ALA A 149 20.06 -4.83 12.98
CA ALA A 149 19.79 -4.29 14.30
C ALA A 149 18.32 -4.44 14.68
N THR A 150 18.06 -4.70 15.96
CA THR A 150 16.71 -4.75 16.53
C THR A 150 16.60 -3.74 17.67
N ALA A 151 15.75 -2.73 17.51
CA ALA A 151 15.34 -1.81 18.57
C ALA A 151 13.88 -2.09 18.91
N MET A 152 13.59 -2.51 20.14
CA MET A 152 12.24 -2.72 20.63
C MET A 152 11.98 -1.89 21.89
N ASN A 153 10.70 -1.69 22.25
CA ASN A 153 10.27 -0.83 23.37
C ASN A 153 10.36 0.68 23.05
N SER A 154 10.10 1.54 24.03
CA SER A 154 10.07 2.99 23.81
C SER A 154 11.44 3.65 23.97
N ASN A 155 11.80 4.55 23.05
CA ASN A 155 13.04 5.35 23.07
C ASN A 155 14.34 4.53 23.02
N THR A 156 14.32 3.36 22.39
CA THR A 156 15.50 2.51 22.23
C THR A 156 16.22 2.78 20.91
N ILE A 157 17.55 2.64 20.90
CA ILE A 157 18.38 2.87 19.72
C ILE A 157 19.36 1.71 19.57
N ALA A 158 19.24 0.95 18.48
CA ALA A 158 20.17 -0.09 18.09
C ALA A 158 20.99 0.37 16.87
N SER A 159 22.21 0.84 17.14
CA SER A 159 23.11 1.45 16.13
C SER A 159 24.37 0.64 15.82
N GLY A 160 24.53 -0.54 16.43
CA GLY A 160 25.60 -1.48 16.11
C GLY A 160 25.12 -2.55 15.13
N PHE A 161 26.03 -3.07 14.29
CA PHE A 161 25.73 -4.23 13.44
C PHE A 161 25.20 -5.39 14.30
N ALA A 162 24.05 -5.96 13.93
CA ALA A 162 23.34 -7.01 14.65
C ALA A 162 23.03 -6.69 16.14
N ALA A 163 23.07 -5.41 16.54
CA ALA A 163 22.82 -5.02 17.92
C ALA A 163 21.34 -5.16 18.30
N THR A 164 21.08 -5.50 19.56
CA THR A 164 19.73 -5.51 20.12
C THR A 164 19.63 -4.47 21.25
N SER A 165 18.62 -3.61 21.19
CA SER A 165 18.25 -2.64 22.24
C SER A 165 16.79 -2.87 22.64
N MET A 166 16.51 -3.03 23.94
CA MET A 166 15.18 -3.38 24.49
C MET A 166 14.83 -2.50 25.69
#